data_AF-A0A1Y1Z869-F1
#
_entry.id   AF-A0A1Y1Z869-F1
#
_cell.length_a   1.000
_cell.length_b   1.000
_cell.length_c   1.000
_cell.angle_alpha   90.00
_cell.angle_beta   90.00
_cell.angle_gamma   90.00
#
_symmetry.space_group_name_H-M   'P 1'
#
loop_
_entity.id
_entity.type
_entity.pdbx_description
1 polymer ?
#
loop_
_entity_poly.entity_id
_entity_poly.type
_entity_poly.pdbx_seq_one_letter_code
_entity_poly.pdbx_strand_id
1 'polypeptide(L)'
;MSNKTTEKPQETSQGLMADIWSSIFTPGVNGSVVKVMNISFIAALASLGFLAFATGGNIHAIIVLVLTACLFVAINLLVKEMEKIKAAEEATETKKEN
;
A
#
# COMPACT_ATOMS: atom_id res chain seq x y z
N MET A 1 6.50 52.21 -26.30
CA MET A 1 7.58 51.88 -25.35
C MET A 1 6.92 51.57 -24.02
N SER A 2 7.23 50.42 -23.41
CA SER A 2 6.66 49.89 -22.13
C SER A 2 5.24 49.32 -22.19
N ASN A 3 5.14 47.99 -22.25
CA ASN A 3 4.75 47.17 -21.11
C ASN A 3 4.33 45.78 -21.61
N LYS A 4 5.07 44.75 -21.21
CA LYS A 4 4.55 43.58 -20.49
C LYS A 4 5.67 42.57 -20.40
N THR A 5 6.25 42.55 -19.20
CA THR A 5 6.97 41.42 -18.62
C THR A 5 6.38 40.12 -19.14
N THR A 6 7.16 39.39 -19.93
CA THR A 6 6.86 38.01 -20.29
C THR A 6 6.71 37.23 -19.00
N GLU A 7 5.47 36.83 -18.79
CA GLU A 7 4.99 35.95 -17.75
C GLU A 7 5.88 34.71 -17.70
N LYS A 8 6.63 34.53 -16.60
CA LYS A 8 7.04 33.19 -16.21
C LYS A 8 5.81 32.58 -15.53
N PRO A 9 5.15 31.57 -16.10
CA PRO A 9 3.95 31.00 -15.50
C PRO A 9 4.34 30.40 -14.16
N GLN A 10 3.76 30.99 -13.11
CA GLN A 10 2.87 30.29 -12.20
C GLN A 10 3.50 29.09 -11.48
N GLU A 11 3.81 29.29 -10.20
CA GLU A 11 3.75 28.26 -9.17
C GLU A 11 2.43 27.48 -9.30
N THR A 12 2.46 26.33 -9.96
CA THR A 12 1.40 25.34 -9.80
C THR A 12 1.82 24.43 -8.66
N SER A 13 1.45 24.85 -7.45
CA SER A 13 1.03 23.92 -6.39
C SER A 13 -0.24 23.16 -6.85
N GLN A 14 -0.24 22.56 -8.04
CA GLN A 14 -1.06 21.41 -8.34
C GLN A 14 -0.47 20.31 -7.47
N GLY A 15 -1.03 20.22 -6.28
CA GLY A 15 -0.24 20.06 -5.06
C GLY A 15 0.54 18.78 -5.01
N LEU A 16 1.57 18.78 -4.15
CA LEU A 16 2.22 17.55 -3.67
C LEU A 16 1.18 16.46 -3.34
N MET A 17 0.01 16.84 -2.83
CA MET A 17 -1.14 15.95 -2.63
C MET A 17 -1.61 15.24 -3.91
N ALA A 18 -1.71 15.91 -5.05
CA ALA A 18 -2.15 15.34 -6.33
C ALA A 18 -1.09 14.43 -6.97
N ASP A 19 0.20 14.77 -6.85
CA ASP A 19 1.31 13.94 -7.33
C ASP A 19 1.53 12.69 -6.45
N ILE A 20 1.37 12.83 -5.13
CA ILE A 20 1.36 11.71 -4.18
C ILE A 20 0.14 10.83 -4.48
N TRP A 21 -1.04 11.42 -4.70
CA TRP A 21 -2.25 10.70 -5.06
C TRP A 21 -2.08 9.93 -6.36
N SER A 22 -1.59 10.56 -7.42
CA SER A 22 -1.35 9.87 -8.69
C SER A 22 -0.27 8.79 -8.57
N SER A 23 0.73 8.95 -7.71
CA SER A 23 1.76 7.92 -7.45
C SER A 23 1.24 6.74 -6.63
N ILE A 24 0.29 6.95 -5.71
CA ILE A 24 -0.42 5.88 -5.01
C ILE A 24 -1.29 5.08 -5.99
N PHE A 25 -1.88 5.76 -6.98
CA PHE A 25 -2.78 5.15 -7.98
C PHE A 25 -2.09 4.74 -9.29
N THR A 26 -0.80 5.05 -9.50
CA THR A 26 -0.02 4.55 -10.63
C THR A 26 0.51 3.17 -10.23
N PRO A 27 -0.09 2.09 -10.73
CA PRO A 27 0.07 0.79 -10.14
C PRO A 27 1.32 0.11 -10.71
N GLY A 28 2.42 0.19 -9.97
CA GLY A 28 3.34 -0.92 -9.91
C GLY A 28 3.04 -1.65 -8.61
N VAL A 29 2.56 -2.91 -8.66
CA VAL A 29 2.69 -3.82 -7.50
C VAL A 29 4.19 -3.96 -7.25
N ASN A 30 4.71 -3.01 -6.51
CA ASN A 30 6.08 -2.94 -6.12
C ASN A 30 6.11 -3.72 -4.81
N GLY A 31 6.76 -4.89 -4.80
CA GLY A 31 6.84 -5.75 -3.61
C GLY A 31 7.34 -5.02 -2.36
N SER A 32 7.94 -3.84 -2.52
CA SER A 32 8.27 -2.89 -1.45
C SER A 32 7.05 -2.47 -0.62
N VAL A 33 5.90 -2.16 -1.24
CA VAL A 33 4.67 -1.73 -0.54
C VAL A 33 4.11 -2.88 0.31
N VAL A 34 4.07 -4.09 -0.24
CA VAL A 34 3.65 -5.31 0.47
C VAL A 34 4.55 -5.57 1.68
N LYS A 35 5.86 -5.37 1.54
CA LYS A 35 6.82 -5.54 2.63
C LYS A 35 6.58 -4.53 3.76
N VAL A 36 6.34 -3.26 3.45
CA VAL A 36 5.97 -2.22 4.43
C VAL A 36 4.65 -2.58 5.12
N MET A 37 3.66 -3.07 4.36
CA MET A 37 2.38 -3.50 4.89
C MET A 37 2.53 -4.66 5.89
N ASN A 38 3.30 -5.71 5.55
CA ASN A 38 3.54 -6.83 6.47
C ASN A 38 4.25 -6.39 7.76
N ILE A 39 5.22 -5.47 7.68
CA ILE A 39 5.89 -4.92 8.87
C ILE A 39 4.89 -4.18 9.77
N SER A 40 4.03 -3.35 9.18
CA SER A 40 2.99 -2.62 9.92
C SER A 40 2.02 -3.56 10.62
N PHE A 41 1.58 -4.63 9.95
CA PHE A 41 0.72 -5.64 10.57
C PHE A 41 1.40 -6.39 11.72
N ILE A 42 2.67 -6.77 11.58
CA ILE A 42 3.42 -7.43 12.67
C ILE A 42 3.57 -6.48 13.86
N ALA A 43 3.88 -5.21 13.61
CA ALA A 43 3.96 -4.19 14.67
C ALA A 43 2.60 -3.99 15.37
N ALA A 44 1.50 -3.96 14.61
CA ALA A 44 0.16 -3.89 15.16
C ALA A 44 -0.18 -5.12 16.01
N LEU A 45 0.08 -6.33 15.51
CA LEU A 45 -0.13 -7.58 16.25
C LEU A 45 0.71 -7.64 17.52
N ALA A 46 1.96 -7.20 17.47
CA ALA A 46 2.84 -7.13 18.64
C ALA A 46 2.31 -6.12 19.68
N SER A 47 1.88 -4.94 19.24
CA SER A 47 1.30 -3.91 20.10
C SER A 47 0.00 -4.38 20.75
N LEU A 48 -0.91 -4.98 19.98
CA LEU A 48 -2.16 -5.54 20.49
C LEU A 48 -1.92 -6.74 21.39
N GLY A 49 -0.96 -7.61 21.07
CA GLY A 49 -0.58 -8.75 21.88
C GLY A 49 -0.02 -8.32 23.22
N PHE A 50 0.86 -7.31 23.21
CA PHE A 50 1.37 -6.69 24.42
C PHE A 50 0.26 -6.07 25.27
N LEU A 51 -0.67 -5.35 24.65
CA LEU A 51 -1.81 -4.75 25.34
C LEU A 51 -2.77 -5.81 25.90
N ALA A 52 -3.04 -6.88 25.15
CA ALA A 52 -3.86 -7.99 25.57
C ALA A 52 -3.26 -8.70 26.81
N PHE A 53 -1.94 -8.89 26.83
CA PHE A 53 -1.22 -9.41 27.98
C PHE A 53 -1.26 -8.44 29.17
N ALA A 54 -0.97 -7.15 28.95
CA ALA A 54 -0.96 -6.13 30.00
C ALA A 54 -2.34 -5.92 30.65
N THR A 55 -3.42 -6.08 29.89
CA THR A 55 -4.80 -5.89 30.37
C THR A 55 -5.37 -7.15 31.05
N GLY A 56 -4.59 -8.22 31.20
CA GLY A 56 -5.04 -9.45 31.85
C GLY A 56 -6.00 -10.30 31.01
N GLY A 57 -5.93 -10.21 29.68
CA GLY A 57 -6.71 -11.08 28.78
C GLY A 57 -8.17 -10.66 28.58
N ASN A 58 -8.44 -9.35 28.47
CA ASN A 58 -9.77 -8.87 28.11
C ASN A 58 -10.21 -9.43 26.74
N ILE A 59 -11.41 -10.04 26.69
CA ILE A 59 -12.01 -10.63 25.49
C ILE A 59 -12.01 -9.66 24.30
N HIS A 60 -12.22 -8.36 24.55
CA HIS A 60 -12.21 -7.33 23.50
C HIS A 60 -10.83 -7.22 22.83
N ALA A 61 -9.75 -7.23 23.61
CA ALA A 61 -8.40 -7.15 23.07
C ALA A 61 -8.04 -8.42 22.26
N ILE A 62 -8.53 -9.59 22.69
CA ILE A 62 -8.34 -10.86 21.97
C ILE A 62 -9.08 -10.83 20.63
N ILE A 63 -10.34 -10.37 20.60
CA ILE A 63 -11.13 -10.28 19.36
C ILE A 63 -10.44 -9.36 18.35
N VAL A 64 -9.99 -8.17 18.77
CA VAL A 64 -9.30 -7.24 17.87
C VAL A 64 -7.99 -7.86 17.36
N LEU A 65 -7.24 -8.54 18.22
CA LEU A 65 -6.01 -9.25 17.82
C LEU A 65 -6.29 -10.35 16.77
N VAL A 66 -7.34 -11.14 16.96
CA VAL A 66 -7.76 -12.19 16.01
C VAL A 66 -8.23 -11.58 14.69
N LEU A 67 -9.02 -10.50 14.72
CA LEU A 67 -9.46 -9.80 13.52
C LEU A 67 -8.29 -9.22 12.73
N THR A 68 -7.30 -8.62 13.41
CA THR A 68 -6.08 -8.13 12.76
C THR A 68 -5.27 -9.26 12.12
N ALA A 69 -5.17 -10.42 12.79
CA ALA A 69 -4.49 -11.58 12.23
C ALA A 69 -5.23 -12.16 11.02
N CYS A 70 -6.56 -12.23 11.07
CA CYS A 70 -7.38 -12.65 9.94
C CYS A 70 -7.22 -11.70 8.74
N LEU A 71 -7.20 -10.39 8.99
CA LEU A 71 -6.97 -9.38 7.96
C LEU A 71 -5.58 -9.51 7.34
N PHE A 72 -4.54 -9.75 8.15
CA PHE A 72 -3.19 -9.98 7.66
C PHE A 72 -3.12 -11.16 6.67
N VAL A 73 -3.77 -12.29 7.00
CA VAL A 73 -3.85 -13.45 6.10
C VAL A 73 -4.59 -13.10 4.81
N ALA A 74 -5.73 -12.41 4.91
CA ALA A 74 -6.52 -12.01 3.74
C ALA A 74 -5.71 -11.15 2.76
N ILE A 75 -4.94 -10.18 3.27
CA ILE A 75 -4.07 -9.34 2.45
C ILE A 75 -2.97 -10.15 1.76
N ASN A 76 -2.29 -11.05 2.47
CA ASN A 76 -1.23 -11.87 1.88
C ASN A 76 -1.77 -12.79 0.76
N LEU A 77 -3.01 -13.28 0.90
CA LEU A 77 -3.68 -14.02 -0.16
C LEU A 77 -3.99 -13.12 -1.37
N LEU A 78 -4.55 -11.93 -1.16
CA LEU A 78 -4.83 -10.99 -2.25
C LEU A 78 -3.57 -10.61 -3.03
N VAL A 79 -2.46 -10.37 -2.33
CA VAL A 79 -1.16 -10.10 -2.97
C VAL A 79 -0.70 -11.28 -3.82
N LYS A 80 -0.78 -12.50 -3.27
CA LYS A 80 -0.38 -13.72 -3.99
C LYS A 80 -1.24 -13.94 -5.24
N GLU A 81 -2.53 -13.64 -5.18
CA GLU A 81 -3.40 -13.71 -6.36
C GLU A 81 -3.04 -12.63 -7.40
N MET A 82 -2.68 -11.41 -6.96
CA MET A 82 -2.22 -10.35 -7.86
C MET A 82 -0.89 -10.69 -8.56
N GLU A 83 0.05 -11.31 -7.85
CA GLU A 83 1.34 -11.75 -8.42
C GLU A 83 1.15 -12.82 -9.50
N LYS A 84 0.24 -13.77 -9.29
CA LYS A 84 -0.09 -14.80 -10.29
C LYS A 84 -0.67 -14.19 -11.57
N ILE A 85 -1.55 -13.21 -11.44
CA ILE A 85 -2.18 -12.54 -12.59
C ILE A 85 -1.10 -11.81 -13.41
N LYS A 86 -0.20 -11.09 -12.73
CA LYS A 86 0.94 -10.39 -13.38
C LYS A 86 1.89 -11.34 -14.11
N ALA A 87 2.26 -12.45 -13.47
CA ALA A 87 3.13 -13.45 -14.08
C ALA A 87 2.49 -14.10 -15.32
N ALA A 88 1.16 -14.24 -15.34
CA ALA A 88 0.43 -14.73 -16.51
C ALA A 88 0.37 -13.71 -17.66
N GLU A 89 0.24 -12.41 -17.36
CA GLU A 89 0.30 -11.34 -18.35
C GLU A 89 1.67 -11.29 -19.04
N GLU A 90 2.77 -11.31 -18.27
CA GLU A 90 4.14 -11.29 -18.81
C GLU A 90 4.46 -12.51 -19.70
N ALA A 91 3.96 -13.70 -19.33
CA ALA A 91 4.16 -14.92 -20.13
C ALA A 91 3.37 -14.94 -21.45
N THR A 92 2.30 -14.14 -21.56
CA THR A 92 1.47 -14.07 -22.76
C THR A 92 2.06 -13.14 -23.83
N GLU A 93 2.85 -12.13 -23.40
CA GLU A 93 3.53 -11.21 -24.32
C GLU A 93 4.75 -11.86 -25.00
N THR A 94 5.51 -12.71 -24.29
CA THR A 94 6.66 -13.41 -24.88
C THR A 94 6.28 -14.43 -25.96
N LYS A 95 5.03 -14.92 -25.96
CA LYS A 95 4.52 -15.90 -26.95
C LYS A 95 3.97 -15.24 -28.22
N LYS A 96 3.81 -13.91 -28.26
CA LYS A 96 3.39 -13.19 -29.47
C LYS A 96 4.55 -12.71 -30.36
N GLU A 97 5.79 -12.86 -29.89
CA GLU A 97 7.00 -12.45 -30.61
C GLU A 97 7.79 -13.63 -31.22
N ASN A 98 7.17 -14.81 -31.37
CA ASN A 98 7.76 -15.95 -32.09
C ASN A 98 6.74 -16.73 -32.92
#